data_AF-A0A2V2DYP2-F1
#
_entry.id   AF-A0A2V2DYP2-F1
#
_cell.length_a   1.000
_cell.length_b   1.000
_cell.length_c   1.000
_cell.angle_alpha   90.00
_cell.angle_beta   90.00
_cell.angle_gamma   90.00
#
_symmetry.space_group_name_H-M   'P 1'
#
loop_
_entity.id
_entity.type
_entity.pdbx_description
1 polymer ?
#
loop_
_entity_poly.entity_id
_entity_poly.type
_entity_poly.pdbx_seq_one_letter_code
_entity_poly.pdbx_strand_id
1 'polypeptide(L)' 'MDDFELRDMLTPPLRYQAEALEALSVPVVNTNPPSGPALAMAYVPSQPWEELYESEEALQRGTIFRQLDLPFEGRRG' A
#
# COMPACT_ATOMS: atom_id res chain seq x y z
N MET A 1 22.49 -35.85 20.39
CA MET A 1 21.48 -34.82 20.06
C MET A 1 20.54 -35.49 19.10
N ASP A 2 19.48 -36.07 19.65
CA ASP A 2 18.54 -36.91 18.93
C ASP A 2 17.63 -36.06 18.04
N ASP A 3 17.28 -36.57 16.85
CA ASP A 3 16.37 -35.91 15.89
C ASP A 3 15.02 -35.50 16.52
N PHE A 4 14.66 -36.13 17.64
CA PHE A 4 13.47 -35.82 18.43
C PHE A 4 13.56 -34.45 19.11
N GLU A 5 14.72 -34.11 19.69
CA GLU A 5 14.96 -32.79 20.31
C GLU A 5 15.01 -31.68 19.26
N LEU A 6 15.53 -31.99 18.07
CA LEU A 6 15.58 -31.05 16.95
C LEU A 6 14.18 -30.71 16.43
N ARG A 7 13.24 -31.68 16.46
CA ARG A 7 11.83 -31.45 16.12
C ARG A 7 11.10 -30.65 17.19
N ASP A 8 11.44 -30.84 18.46
CA ASP A 8 10.81 -30.12 19.56
C ASP A 8 11.22 -28.63 19.59
N MET A 9 12.46 -28.32 19.18
CA MET A 9 12.92 -26.93 19.01
C MET A 9 12.37 -26.22 17.75
N LEU A 10 12.00 -26.97 16.71
CA LEU A 10 11.50 -26.44 15.43
C LEU A 10 9.97 -26.40 15.33
N THR A 11 9.26 -26.95 16.31
CA THR A 11 7.81 -26.86 16.38
C THR A 11 7.44 -25.61 17.19
N PRO A 12 6.94 -24.53 16.55
CA PRO A 12 6.53 -23.35 17.30
C PRO A 12 5.43 -23.76 18.30
N PRO A 13 5.45 -23.24 19.55
CA PRO A 13 4.46 -23.57 20.54
C PRO A 13 3.05 -23.25 20.01
N LEU A 14 2.07 -24.13 20.26
CA LEU A 14 0.71 -24.04 19.72
C LEU A 14 0.02 -22.67 19.91
N ARG A 15 0.45 -21.90 20.92
CA ARG A 15 0.00 -20.51 21.14
C ARG A 15 0.25 -19.60 19.92
N TYR A 16 1.38 -19.77 19.24
CA TYR A 16 1.74 -18.97 18.07
C TYR A 16 0.86 -19.31 16.84
N GLN A 17 0.37 -20.55 16.77
CA GLN A 17 -0.50 -20.99 15.67
C GLN A 17 -1.92 -20.40 15.78
N ALA A 18 -2.41 -20.20 17.01
CA ALA A 18 -3.69 -19.54 17.24
C ALA A 18 -3.64 -18.04 16.86
N GLU A 19 -2.57 -17.35 17.22
CA GLU A 19 -2.37 -15.93 16.87
C GLU A 19 -2.22 -15.72 15.36
N ALA A 20 -1.53 -16.63 14.66
CA ALA A 20 -1.38 -16.56 13.20
C ALA A 20 -2.72 -16.75 12.45
N LEU A 21 -3.63 -17.58 12.96
CA LEU A 21 -4.96 -17.76 12.39
C LEU A 21 -5.89 -16.56 12.67
N GLU A 22 -5.75 -15.92 13.83
CA GLU A 22 -6.51 -14.71 14.17
C GLU A 22 -6.05 -13.50 13.33
N ALA A 23 -4.74 -13.38 13.07
CA ALA A 23 -4.19 -12.37 12.15
C ALA A 23 -4.63 -12.58 10.67
N LEU A 24 -5.05 -13.79 10.31
CA LEU A 24 -5.62 -14.14 9.01
C LEU A 24 -7.16 -14.00 8.97
N SER A 25 -7.80 -13.59 10.07
CA SER A 25 -9.21 -13.16 10.06
C SER A 25 -9.32 -11.76 9.43
N VAL A 26 -8.98 -11.70 8.14
CA VAL A 26 -9.28 -10.55 7.31
C VAL A 26 -10.80 -10.37 7.36
N PRO A 27 -11.34 -9.17 7.66
CA PRO A 27 -12.77 -8.96 7.53
C PRO A 27 -13.13 -9.37 6.12
N VAL A 28 -14.15 -10.22 5.97
CA VAL A 28 -14.65 -10.63 4.66
C VAL A 28 -15.15 -9.37 3.96
N VAL A 29 -14.25 -8.71 3.24
CA VAL A 29 -14.61 -7.63 2.34
C VAL A 29 -15.52 -8.29 1.33
N ASN A 30 -16.78 -7.85 1.27
CA ASN A 30 -17.72 -8.30 0.25
C ASN A 30 -17.00 -8.28 -1.10
N THR A 31 -16.72 -9.47 -1.65
CA THR A 31 -15.89 -9.65 -2.83
C THR A 31 -16.61 -9.26 -4.12
N ASN A 32 -17.86 -8.81 -4.02
CA ASN A 32 -18.54 -8.17 -5.13
C ASN A 32 -17.93 -6.77 -5.30
N PRO A 33 -17.26 -6.50 -6.43
CA PRO A 33 -16.88 -5.13 -6.75
C PRO A 33 -18.16 -4.28 -6.75
N PRO A 34 -18.13 -3.06 -6.21
CA PRO A 34 -19.28 -2.18 -6.32
C PRO A 34 -19.63 -2.02 -7.80
N SER A 35 -20.92 -2.12 -8.13
CA SER A 35 -21.44 -2.01 -9.51
C SER A 35 -21.21 -0.63 -10.15
N GLY A 36 -20.48 0.26 -9.49
CA GLY A 36 -20.20 1.63 -9.87
C GLY A 36 -19.11 2.23 -8.97
N PRO A 37 -18.73 3.50 -9.18
CA PRO A 37 -17.69 4.12 -8.39
C PRO A 37 -18.10 4.15 -6.92
N ALA A 38 -17.23 3.66 -6.03
CA ALA A 38 -17.50 3.70 -4.61
C ALA A 38 -17.60 5.16 -4.15
N LEU A 39 -18.64 5.49 -3.39
CA LEU A 39 -19.02 6.86 -3.00
C LEU A 39 -17.98 7.64 -2.16
N ALA A 40 -16.80 7.07 -1.91
CA ALA A 40 -15.71 7.70 -1.19
C ALA A 40 -14.31 7.32 -1.72
N MET A 41 -14.21 6.74 -2.92
CA MET A 41 -12.92 6.41 -3.55
C MET A 41 -12.48 7.52 -4.51
N ALA A 42 -11.23 7.94 -4.40
CA ALA A 42 -10.60 8.80 -5.40
C ALA A 42 -10.10 7.93 -6.56
N TYR A 43 -10.60 8.17 -7.76
CA TYR A 43 -10.13 7.52 -8.98
C TYR A 43 -8.98 8.33 -9.56
N VAL A 44 -7.76 7.92 -9.22
CA VAL A 44 -6.54 8.56 -9.75
C VAL A 44 -6.28 8.00 -11.16
N PRO A 45 -6.06 8.86 -12.18
CA PRO A 45 -5.71 8.40 -13.52
C PRO A 45 -4.34 7.72 -13.53
N SER A 46 -4.13 6.80 -14.48
CA SER A 46 -2.80 6.25 -14.73
C SER A 46 -1.87 7.37 -15.20
N GLN A 47 -0.74 7.52 -14.51
CA GLN A 47 0.26 8.53 -14.83
C GLN A 47 1.38 7.91 -15.67
N PRO A 48 1.66 8.42 -16.88
CA PRO A 48 2.79 7.95 -17.68
C PRO A 48 4.12 8.37 -17.04
N TRP A 49 5.18 7.61 -17.34
CA TRP A 49 6.53 7.98 -16.92
C TRP A 49 7.13 8.96 -17.93
N GLU A 50 7.52 10.14 -17.46
CA GLU A 50 8.04 11.22 -18.30
C GLU A 50 9.32 11.83 -17.71
N GLU A 51 9.57 13.10 -18.01
CA GLU A 51 10.76 13.83 -17.57
C GLU A 51 10.72 14.12 -16.07
N LEU A 52 11.86 13.89 -15.43
CA LEU A 52 12.05 14.09 -14.01
C LEU A 52 12.89 15.34 -13.73
N TYR A 53 12.66 15.94 -12.56
CA TYR A 53 13.60 16.86 -11.95
C TYR A 53 14.76 16.12 -11.27
N GLU A 54 15.88 16.82 -11.09
CA GLU A 54 16.92 16.39 -10.17
C GLU A 54 16.40 16.39 -8.74
N SER A 55 16.99 15.55 -7.88
CA SER A 55 16.47 15.28 -6.53
C SER A 55 16.25 16.54 -5.68
N GLU A 56 17.18 17.50 -5.75
CA GLU A 56 17.10 18.75 -4.99
C GLU A 56 15.97 19.67 -5.50
N GLU A 57 15.81 19.77 -6.82
CA GLU A 57 14.75 20.56 -7.44
C GLU A 57 13.38 19.93 -7.20
N ALA A 58 13.27 18.60 -7.33
CA ALA A 58 12.04 17.85 -7.06
C ALA A 58 11.53 18.09 -5.63
N LEU A 59 12.43 18.14 -4.64
CA LEU A 59 12.08 18.43 -3.25
C LEU A 59 11.54 19.85 -3.08
N GLN A 60 12.12 20.83 -3.77
CA GLN A 60 11.65 22.22 -3.74
C GLN A 60 10.28 22.39 -4.42
N ARG A 61 10.04 21.67 -5.52
CA ARG A 61 8.76 21.70 -6.27
C ARG A 61 7.65 20.88 -5.61
N GLY A 62 8.00 19.88 -4.80
CA GLY A 62 7.04 18.94 -4.20
C GLY A 62 6.57 17.83 -5.15
N THR A 63 7.19 17.71 -6.32
CA THR A 63 6.97 16.63 -7.29
C THR A 63 8.27 16.35 -8.04
N ILE A 64 8.55 15.07 -8.32
CA ILE A 64 9.67 14.69 -9.19
C ILE A 64 9.31 14.80 -10.66
N PHE A 65 8.02 14.73 -11.01
CA PHE A 65 7.56 14.79 -12.40
C PHE A 65 7.34 16.24 -12.80
N ARG A 66 8.05 16.69 -13.85
CA ARG A 66 8.00 18.08 -14.33
C ARG A 66 6.60 18.47 -14.81
N GLN A 67 5.90 17.53 -15.44
CA GLN A 67 4.54 17.74 -15.95
C GLN A 67 3.51 18.02 -14.85
N LEU A 68 3.78 17.61 -13.61
CA LEU A 68 2.89 17.85 -12.46
C LEU A 68 3.16 19.20 -11.76
N ASP A 69 4.25 19.90 -12.10
CA ASP A 69 4.53 21.24 -11.58
C ASP A 69 3.70 22.28 -12.35
N LEU A 70 2.41 22.34 -12.01
CA LEU A 70 1.43 23.24 -12.63
C LEU A 70 1.29 24.53 -11.81
N PRO A 71 1.20 25.71 -12.45
CA PRO A 71 0.99 26.96 -11.74
C PRO A 71 -0.34 26.93 -10.99
N PHE A 72 -0.33 27.38 -9.73
CA PHE A 72 -1.55 27.50 -8.94
C PHE A 72 -2.37 28.71 -9.41
N GLU A 73 -3.27 28.50 -10.35
CA GLU A 73 -4.26 29.50 -10.77
C GLU A 73 -5.48 29.46 -9.82
N GLY A 74 -5.32 30.00 -8.62
CA GLY A 74 -6.44 30.19 -7.72
C GLY A 74 -7.50 31.10 -8.35
N ARG A 75 -8.59 30.54 -8.88
CA ARG A 75 -9.75 31.33 -9.32
C ARG A 75 -10.40 31.95 -8.09
N ARG A 76 -10.24 33.26 -7.93
CA ARG A 76 -11.01 34.06 -6.97
C ARG A 76 -12.45 34.13 -7.49
N GLY A 77 -13.37 33.45 -6.78
CA GLY A 77 -14.82 33.59 -6.98
C GLY A 77 -15.36 34.86 -6.36
#